data_AF-A0A2N9GIJ0-F1
#
_entry.id   AF-A0A2N9GIJ0-F1
#
_cell.length_a   1.000
_cell.length_b   1.000
_cell.length_c   1.000
_cell.angle_alpha   90.00
_cell.angle_beta   90.00
_cell.angle_gamma   90.00
#
_symmetry.space_group_name_H-M   'P 1'
#
loop_
_entity.id
_entity.type
_entity.pdbx_description
1 polymer ?
#
loop_
_entity_poly.entity_id
_entity_poly.type
_entity_poly.pdbx_seq_one_letter_code
_entity_poly.pdbx_strand_id
1 'polypeptide(L)'
;MDYVLCYQGSDLRLIGYSDADWGSDLDEHKSTSGYAFLLNNGAITWSSKKQPCIALSTMEVEYVACSVAVQEAVWLRRFFHHLEFVKDTSDPVTIHCDSTAVLAYAKDPKYHGKTKHIDIQYHYIRNMVKHKEVVLKHISTTRMIADPLTKPIGRDTF
;
A
#
# COMPACT_ATOMS: atom_id res chain seq x y z
N MET A 1 -29.86 -1.84 17.75
CA MET A 1 -29.03 -3.06 17.75
C MET A 1 -27.62 -2.59 17.50
N ASP A 2 -26.73 -2.80 18.46
CA ASP A 2 -25.31 -2.42 18.34
C ASP A 2 -24.57 -3.58 17.70
N TYR A 3 -24.45 -3.53 16.38
CA TYR A 3 -23.63 -4.48 15.63
C TYR A 3 -22.16 -4.09 15.81
N VAL A 4 -21.35 -5.04 16.28
CA VAL A 4 -19.90 -4.88 16.39
C VAL A 4 -19.20 -5.89 15.50
N LEU A 5 -18.11 -5.46 14.87
CA LEU A 5 -17.24 -6.34 14.09
C LEU A 5 -16.22 -6.98 15.04
N CYS A 6 -16.34 -8.29 15.27
CA CYS A 6 -15.40 -9.04 16.10
C CYS A 6 -14.37 -9.76 15.23
N TYR A 7 -13.10 -9.36 15.35
CA TYR A 7 -11.97 -10.10 14.77
C TYR A 7 -11.56 -11.21 15.75
N GLN A 8 -11.69 -12.48 15.33
CA GLN A 8 -11.38 -13.65 16.16
C GLN A 8 -9.98 -14.19 15.84
N GLY A 9 -9.03 -14.08 16.76
CA GLY A 9 -7.69 -14.63 16.59
C GLY A 9 -6.74 -14.16 17.69
N SER A 10 -5.69 -14.92 17.96
CA SER A 10 -4.66 -14.56 18.95
C SER A 10 -3.56 -13.67 18.39
N ASP A 11 -3.46 -13.57 17.06
CA ASP A 11 -2.38 -12.88 16.35
C ASP A 11 -2.95 -11.71 15.54
N LEU A 12 -3.03 -10.54 16.17
CA LEU A 12 -3.54 -9.30 15.58
C LEU A 12 -2.50 -8.63 14.69
N ARG A 13 -2.02 -9.37 13.67
CA ARG A 13 -1.05 -8.83 12.70
C ARG A 13 -1.74 -7.96 11.67
N LEU A 14 -1.19 -6.75 11.52
CA LEU A 14 -1.54 -5.83 10.45
C LEU A 14 -0.76 -6.18 9.19
N ILE A 15 -1.47 -6.45 8.10
CA ILE A 15 -0.89 -6.76 6.79
C ILE A 15 -1.52 -5.84 5.75
N GLY A 16 -0.68 -5.12 5.01
CA GLY A 16 -1.08 -4.26 3.90
C GLY A 16 -0.87 -4.91 2.55
N TYR A 17 -1.65 -4.49 1.57
CA TYR A 17 -1.53 -4.82 0.15
C TYR A 17 -1.59 -3.50 -0.62
N SER A 18 -0.72 -3.33 -1.61
CA SER A 18 -0.65 -2.16 -2.47
C SER A 18 -0.54 -2.61 -3.92
N ASP A 19 -1.29 -1.93 -4.78
CA ASP A 19 -1.36 -2.19 -6.21
C ASP A 19 -1.62 -0.88 -6.96
N ALA A 20 -1.33 -0.86 -8.26
CA ALA A 20 -1.66 0.27 -9.11
C ALA A 20 -1.96 -0.12 -10.56
N ASP A 21 -2.85 0.63 -11.21
CA ASP A 21 -3.14 0.46 -12.64
C ASP A 21 -2.69 1.69 -13.43
N TRP A 22 -1.89 1.48 -14.48
CA TRP A 22 -1.24 2.56 -15.23
C TRP A 22 -2.11 3.09 -16.36
N GLY A 23 -2.34 4.41 -16.36
CA GLY A 23 -3.03 5.07 -17.46
C GLY A 23 -4.49 4.62 -17.64
N SER A 24 -5.11 4.13 -16.57
CA SER A 24 -6.51 3.68 -16.57
C SER A 24 -7.51 4.80 -16.87
N ASP A 25 -7.10 6.05 -16.70
CA ASP A 25 -7.83 7.22 -17.17
C ASP A 25 -7.32 7.66 -18.55
N LEU A 26 -8.15 7.48 -19.58
CA LEU A 26 -7.83 7.88 -20.95
C LEU A 26 -7.92 9.39 -21.19
N ASP A 27 -8.59 10.15 -20.32
CA ASP A 27 -8.76 11.59 -20.47
C ASP A 27 -7.55 12.34 -19.87
N GLU A 28 -7.11 11.95 -18.67
CA GLU A 28 -6.00 12.61 -17.97
C GLU A 28 -4.68 11.81 -18.00
N HIS A 29 -4.67 10.60 -18.55
CA HIS A 29 -3.55 9.64 -18.52
C HIS A 29 -2.99 9.39 -17.11
N LYS A 30 -3.86 9.50 -16.10
CA LYS A 30 -3.51 9.24 -14.70
C LYS A 30 -3.78 7.80 -14.34
N SER A 31 -2.94 7.31 -13.45
CA SER A 31 -3.03 5.97 -12.88
C SER A 31 -3.97 5.93 -11.69
N THR A 32 -4.43 4.74 -11.33
CA THR A 32 -5.22 4.51 -10.12
C THR A 32 -4.42 3.70 -9.11
N SER A 33 -4.35 4.17 -7.86
CA SER A 33 -3.71 3.47 -6.75
C SER A 33 -4.73 2.80 -5.85
N GLY A 34 -4.40 1.59 -5.44
CA GLY A 34 -5.21 0.76 -4.56
C GLY A 34 -4.40 0.29 -3.37
N TYR A 35 -5.03 0.28 -2.19
CA TYR A 35 -4.49 -0.48 -1.06
C TYR A 35 -5.61 -1.10 -0.23
N ALA A 36 -5.26 -2.19 0.47
CA ALA A 36 -6.11 -2.80 1.48
C ALA A 36 -5.25 -3.21 2.68
N PHE A 37 -5.70 -2.90 3.90
CA PHE A 37 -5.09 -3.38 5.14
C PHE A 37 -6.03 -4.33 5.84
N LEU A 38 -5.46 -5.47 6.23
CA LEU A 38 -6.14 -6.54 6.91
C LEU A 38 -5.59 -6.68 8.32
N LEU A 39 -6.49 -6.91 9.26
CA LEU A 39 -6.17 -7.32 10.62
C LEU A 39 -6.83 -8.67 10.84
N ASN A 40 -6.03 -9.71 11.14
CA ASN A 40 -6.53 -11.08 11.29
C ASN A 40 -7.47 -11.49 10.13
N ASN A 41 -6.99 -11.31 8.89
CA ASN A 41 -7.68 -11.60 7.63
C ASN A 41 -8.94 -10.80 7.31
N GLY A 42 -9.43 -9.93 8.20
CA GLY A 42 -10.52 -9.01 7.88
C GLY A 42 -10.00 -7.64 7.47
N ALA A 43 -10.55 -7.06 6.40
CA ALA A 43 -10.20 -5.71 5.98
C ALA A 43 -10.60 -4.69 7.06
N ILE A 44 -9.73 -3.73 7.35
CA ILE A 44 -9.96 -2.62 8.31
C ILE A 44 -9.93 -1.24 7.65
N THR A 45 -9.17 -1.09 6.57
CA THR A 45 -9.11 0.14 5.75
C THR A 45 -8.69 -0.23 4.34
N TRP A 46 -9.21 0.50 3.36
CA TRP A 46 -8.90 0.33 1.94
C TRP A 46 -9.06 1.67 1.22
N SER A 47 -8.45 1.77 0.05
CA SER A 47 -8.58 2.95 -0.80
C SER A 47 -8.46 2.57 -2.27
N SER A 48 -9.21 3.27 -3.11
CA SER A 48 -9.06 3.31 -4.57
C SER A 48 -9.06 4.79 -4.97
N LYS A 49 -7.93 5.30 -5.46
CA LYS A 49 -7.77 6.73 -5.75
C LYS A 49 -6.92 6.95 -7.00
N LYS A 50 -7.37 7.85 -7.87
CA LYS A 50 -6.58 8.38 -8.98
C LYS A 50 -5.35 9.12 -8.43
N GLN A 51 -4.18 8.85 -9.00
CA GLN A 51 -2.93 9.48 -8.60
C GLN A 51 -2.95 10.98 -8.92
N PRO A 52 -2.44 11.85 -8.02
CA PRO A 52 -2.41 13.29 -8.27
C PRO A 52 -1.34 13.68 -9.31
N CYS A 53 -0.37 12.80 -9.56
CA CYS A 53 0.73 13.01 -10.50
C CYS A 53 0.63 12.09 -11.72
N ILE A 54 1.23 12.52 -12.83
CA ILE A 54 1.42 11.68 -14.02
C ILE A 54 2.75 10.95 -13.85
N ALA A 55 2.67 9.63 -13.76
CA ALA A 55 3.84 8.75 -13.74
C ALA A 55 4.21 8.33 -15.17
N LEU A 56 5.51 8.27 -15.45
CA LEU A 56 6.06 8.02 -16.78
C LEU A 56 6.46 6.56 -16.98
N SER A 57 6.27 5.72 -15.96
CA SER A 57 6.51 4.28 -16.04
C SER A 57 5.60 3.53 -15.08
N THR A 58 5.33 2.25 -15.37
CA THR A 58 4.63 1.33 -14.46
C THR A 58 5.30 1.24 -13.10
N MET A 59 6.64 1.29 -13.07
CA MET A 59 7.40 1.30 -11.81
C MET A 59 7.07 2.52 -10.95
N GLU A 60 7.02 3.72 -11.53
CA GLU A 60 6.66 4.94 -10.81
C GLU A 60 5.22 4.90 -10.30
N VAL A 61 4.30 4.33 -11.09
CA VAL A 61 2.89 4.15 -10.70
C VAL A 61 2.77 3.27 -9.46
N GLU A 62 3.41 2.10 -9.49
CA GLU A 62 3.47 1.17 -8.36
C GLU A 62 4.13 1.79 -7.13
N TYR A 63 5.19 2.58 -7.35
CA TYR A 63 5.91 3.24 -6.28
C TYR A 63 5.05 4.31 -5.59
N VAL A 64 4.31 5.09 -6.37
CA VAL A 64 3.38 6.09 -5.84
C VAL A 64 2.29 5.42 -5.00
N ALA A 65 1.69 4.33 -5.48
CA ALA A 65 0.71 3.56 -4.72
C ALA A 65 1.29 3.01 -3.41
N CYS A 66 2.49 2.40 -3.49
CA CYS A 66 3.19 1.89 -2.34
C CYS A 66 3.47 3.00 -1.31
N SER A 67 3.80 4.22 -1.75
CA SER A 67 4.05 5.36 -0.85
C SER A 67 2.82 5.75 -0.03
N VAL A 68 1.63 5.65 -0.63
CA VAL A 68 0.35 5.93 0.04
C VAL A 68 0.05 4.82 1.04
N ALA A 69 0.23 3.55 0.65
CA ALA A 69 0.06 2.41 1.55
C ALA A 69 1.02 2.48 2.75
N VAL A 70 2.29 2.87 2.54
CA VAL A 70 3.26 3.03 3.63
C VAL A 70 2.83 4.12 4.62
N GLN A 71 2.28 5.25 4.14
CA GLN A 71 1.76 6.30 5.03
C GLN A 71 0.61 5.78 5.90
N GLU A 72 -0.32 5.04 5.32
CA GLU A 72 -1.44 4.42 6.04
C GLU A 72 -0.95 3.39 7.06
N ALA A 73 0.02 2.54 6.69
CA ALA A 73 0.61 1.54 7.58
C ALA A 73 1.27 2.18 8.82
N VAL A 74 2.03 3.25 8.62
CA VAL A 74 2.68 4.00 9.70
C VAL A 74 1.65 4.65 10.60
N TRP A 75 0.58 5.22 10.03
CA TRP A 75 -0.51 5.80 10.80
C TRP A 75 -1.24 4.75 11.64
N LEU A 76 -1.63 3.62 11.04
CA LEU A 76 -2.30 2.51 11.72
C LEU A 76 -1.44 1.92 12.84
N ARG A 77 -0.13 1.75 12.60
CA ARG A 77 0.80 1.25 13.63
C ARG A 77 0.80 2.18 14.85
N ARG A 78 0.89 3.49 14.65
CA ARG A 78 0.86 4.48 15.73
C ARG A 78 -0.50 4.51 16.43
N PHE A 79 -1.58 4.42 15.67
CA PHE A 79 -2.94 4.36 16.20
C PHE A 79 -3.14 3.14 17.10
N PHE A 80 -2.76 1.95 16.64
CA PHE A 80 -2.85 0.71 17.43
C PHE A 80 -1.95 0.70 18.66
N HIS A 81 -0.75 1.31 18.55
CA HIS A 81 0.11 1.51 19.73
C HIS A 81 -0.58 2.38 20.77
N HIS A 82 -1.26 3.46 20.37
CA HIS A 82 -1.97 4.34 21.30
C HIS A 82 -3.17 3.65 21.97
N LEU A 83 -3.84 2.73 21.28
CA LEU A 83 -4.98 1.97 21.81
C LEU A 83 -4.58 0.77 22.68
N GLU A 84 -3.27 0.51 22.88
CA GLU A 84 -2.76 -0.68 23.58
C GLU A 84 -3.30 -2.01 23.03
N PHE A 85 -3.79 -1.99 21.78
CA PHE A 85 -4.53 -3.10 21.16
C PHE A 85 -3.60 -4.22 20.67
N VAL A 86 -2.39 -3.84 20.25
CA VAL A 86 -1.36 -4.76 19.76
C VAL A 86 -0.21 -4.74 20.76
N LYS A 87 -0.11 -5.78 21.60
CA LYS A 87 0.93 -5.89 22.64
C LYS A 87 2.35 -5.96 22.10
N ASP A 88 2.51 -6.24 20.80
CA ASP A 88 3.80 -6.31 20.12
C ASP A 88 3.84 -5.35 18.92
N THR A 89 3.82 -4.05 19.20
CA THR A 89 4.05 -2.98 18.20
C THR A 89 5.51 -2.89 17.75
N SER A 90 6.37 -3.82 18.18
CA SER A 90 7.79 -3.86 17.86
C SER A 90 8.03 -4.25 16.41
N ASP A 91 7.18 -5.12 15.86
CA ASP A 91 7.33 -5.65 14.51
C ASP A 91 6.93 -4.64 13.42
N PRO A 92 7.69 -4.59 12.30
CA PRO A 92 7.33 -3.79 11.13
C PRO A 92 6.03 -4.29 10.48
N VAL A 93 5.20 -3.35 10.02
CA VAL A 93 4.01 -3.70 9.24
C VAL A 93 4.45 -4.29 7.90
N THR A 94 3.98 -5.49 7.57
CA THR A 94 4.24 -6.08 6.26
C THR A 94 3.32 -5.49 5.22
N ILE A 95 3.87 -4.97 4.13
CA ILE A 95 3.12 -4.51 2.96
C ILE A 95 3.51 -5.38 1.77
N HIS A 96 2.52 -6.01 1.18
CA HIS A 96 2.65 -6.79 -0.05
C HIS A 96 2.45 -5.89 -1.27
N CYS A 97 3.36 -5.98 -2.24
CA CYS A 97 3.18 -5.45 -3.59
C CYS A 97 3.63 -6.52 -4.60
N ASP A 98 3.18 -6.46 -5.84
CA ASP A 98 3.60 -7.42 -6.89
C ASP A 98 4.73 -6.87 -7.78
N SER A 99 5.04 -5.57 -7.66
CA SER A 99 6.18 -4.97 -8.34
C SER A 99 7.52 -5.27 -7.66
N THR A 100 8.29 -6.20 -8.23
CA THR A 100 9.69 -6.45 -7.80
C THR A 100 10.59 -5.22 -7.94
N ALA A 101 10.28 -4.33 -8.88
CA ALA A 101 10.99 -3.07 -9.08
C ALA A 101 10.86 -2.15 -7.87
N VAL A 102 9.66 -2.03 -7.29
CA VAL A 102 9.43 -1.24 -6.06
C VAL A 102 10.32 -1.76 -4.92
N LEU A 103 10.40 -3.08 -4.73
CA LEU A 103 11.25 -3.68 -3.70
C LEU A 103 12.73 -3.36 -3.91
N ALA A 104 13.21 -3.39 -5.15
CA ALA A 104 14.59 -3.06 -5.47
C ALA A 104 14.89 -1.58 -5.16
N TYR A 105 14.00 -0.67 -5.56
CA TYR A 105 14.15 0.76 -5.33
C TYR A 105 14.06 1.15 -3.86
N ALA A 106 13.23 0.46 -3.07
CA ALA A 106 13.15 0.65 -1.63
C ALA A 106 14.41 0.20 -0.87
N LYS A 107 15.24 -0.67 -1.47
CA LYS A 107 16.49 -1.18 -0.87
C LYS A 107 17.73 -0.41 -1.29
N ASP A 108 17.82 0.03 -2.55
CA ASP A 108 19.03 0.65 -3.10
C ASP A 108 18.89 2.18 -3.22
N PRO A 109 19.72 2.98 -2.52
CA PRO A 109 19.70 4.44 -2.59
C PRO A 109 20.19 5.01 -3.93
N LYS A 110 20.81 4.22 -4.82
CA LYS A 110 21.37 4.71 -6.09
C LYS A 110 20.32 5.13 -7.11
N TYR A 111 19.09 4.68 -6.96
CA TYR A 111 18.01 5.04 -7.85
C TYR A 111 17.35 6.35 -7.43
N HIS A 112 17.24 7.30 -8.36
CA HIS A 112 16.67 8.62 -8.13
C HIS A 112 15.53 8.87 -9.11
N GLY A 113 14.43 9.43 -8.61
CA GLY A 113 13.31 9.85 -9.47
C GLY A 113 13.71 11.07 -10.29
N LYS A 114 13.29 11.15 -11.56
CA LYS A 114 13.54 12.34 -12.39
C LYS A 114 12.71 13.55 -11.96
N THR A 115 11.65 13.33 -11.18
CA THR A 115 10.71 14.36 -10.75
C THR A 115 10.66 14.46 -9.22
N LYS A 116 10.71 15.68 -8.69
CA LYS A 116 10.80 15.97 -7.25
C LYS A 116 9.74 15.27 -6.38
N HIS A 117 8.49 15.20 -6.83
CA HIS A 117 7.42 14.58 -6.03
C HIS A 117 7.60 13.07 -5.88
N ILE A 118 8.07 12.39 -6.93
CA ILE A 118 8.37 10.96 -6.91
C ILE A 118 9.64 10.72 -6.08
N ASP A 119 10.65 11.59 -6.22
CA ASP A 119 11.89 11.54 -5.43
C ASP A 119 11.64 11.60 -3.91
N ILE A 120 10.76 12.50 -3.46
CA ILE A 120 10.34 12.58 -2.06
C ILE A 120 9.69 11.27 -1.59
N GLN A 121 8.85 10.65 -2.43
CA GLN A 121 8.22 9.36 -2.10
C GLN A 121 9.25 8.22 -2.01
N TYR A 122 10.24 8.18 -2.92
CA TYR A 122 11.38 7.24 -2.82
C TYR A 122 12.10 7.37 -1.49
N HIS A 123 12.45 8.60 -1.11
CA HIS A 123 13.10 8.86 0.16
C HIS A 123 12.24 8.45 1.36
N TYR A 124 10.93 8.74 1.32
CA TYR A 124 10.02 8.39 2.40
C TYR A 124 9.94 6.88 2.62
N ILE A 125 9.69 6.07 1.57
CA ILE A 125 9.58 4.61 1.71
C ILE A 125 10.90 4.03 2.22
N ARG A 126 12.04 4.43 1.64
CA ARG A 126 13.37 4.00 2.10
C ARG A 126 13.58 4.31 3.58
N ASN A 127 13.15 5.49 4.02
CA ASN A 127 13.28 5.90 5.41
C ASN A 127 12.44 5.01 6.33
N MET A 128 11.20 4.71 5.97
CA MET A 128 10.31 3.85 6.76
C MET A 128 10.81 2.39 6.82
N VAL A 129 11.33 1.86 5.70
CA VAL A 129 11.97 0.53 5.68
C VAL A 129 13.24 0.50 6.54
N LYS A 130 14.10 1.52 6.43
CA LYS A 130 15.34 1.64 7.21
C LYS A 130 15.07 1.66 8.72
N HIS A 131 14.04 2.37 9.16
CA HIS A 131 13.65 2.47 10.57
C HIS A 131 12.82 1.27 11.05
N LYS A 132 12.61 0.25 10.21
CA LYS A 132 11.77 -0.91 10.52
C LYS A 132 10.34 -0.52 10.93
N GLU A 133 9.83 0.56 10.33
CA GLU A 133 8.42 0.93 10.45
C GLU A 133 7.55 -0.02 9.62
N VAL A 134 8.04 -0.37 8.44
CA VAL A 134 7.40 -1.28 7.49
C VAL A 134 8.41 -2.23 6.85
N VAL A 135 7.93 -3.36 6.32
CA VAL A 135 8.69 -4.28 5.47
C VAL A 135 7.91 -4.55 4.20
N LEU A 136 8.57 -4.35 3.04
CA LEU A 136 7.97 -4.64 1.74
C LEU A 136 8.25 -6.07 1.32
N LYS A 137 7.22 -6.80 0.89
CA LYS A 137 7.33 -8.18 0.40
C LYS A 137 6.64 -8.34 -0.94
N HIS A 138 7.31 -9.03 -1.85
CA HIS A 138 6.70 -9.38 -3.13
C HIS A 138 5.60 -10.42 -2.92
N ILE A 139 4.47 -10.27 -3.62
CA ILE A 139 3.44 -11.29 -3.78
C ILE A 139 3.07 -11.42 -5.26
N SER A 140 2.56 -12.58 -5.69
CA SER A 140 2.06 -12.72 -7.07
C SER A 140 0.77 -11.92 -7.23
N THR A 141 0.58 -11.29 -8.40
CA THR A 141 -0.63 -10.55 -8.79
C THR A 141 -1.92 -11.37 -8.58
N THR A 142 -1.89 -12.69 -8.79
CA THR A 142 -3.07 -13.56 -8.56
C THR A 142 -3.53 -13.65 -7.10
N ARG A 143 -2.68 -13.22 -6.16
CA ARG A 143 -2.98 -13.15 -4.72
C ARG A 143 -3.02 -11.70 -4.23
N MET A 144 -3.02 -10.72 -5.13
CA MET A 144 -3.04 -9.31 -4.77
C MET A 144 -4.44 -8.87 -4.38
N ILE A 145 -4.68 -8.63 -3.09
CA ILE A 145 -5.99 -8.23 -2.58
C ILE A 145 -6.39 -6.83 -3.05
N ALA A 146 -5.41 -5.97 -3.35
CA ALA A 146 -5.64 -4.60 -3.79
C ALA A 146 -5.93 -4.47 -5.30
N ASP A 147 -5.75 -5.52 -6.10
CA ASP A 147 -5.92 -5.50 -7.57
C ASP A 147 -7.35 -5.12 -8.02
N PRO A 148 -8.44 -5.59 -7.38
CA PRO A 148 -9.78 -5.10 -7.69
C PRO A 148 -10.00 -3.61 -7.38
N LEU A 149 -9.14 -2.98 -6.57
CA LEU A 149 -9.26 -1.56 -6.19
C LEU A 149 -8.61 -0.63 -7.22
N THR A 150 -7.83 -1.16 -8.16
CA THR A 150 -7.11 -0.37 -9.17
C THR A 150 -7.74 -0.48 -10.54
N LYS A 151 -8.45 -1.59 -10.79
CA LYS A 151 -9.09 -1.87 -12.06
C LYS A 151 -10.47 -1.21 -12.20
N PRO A 152 -10.84 -0.81 -13.43
CA PRO A 152 -12.19 -0.36 -13.70
C PRO A 152 -13.18 -1.52 -13.50
N ILE A 153 -14.29 -1.24 -12.82
CA ILE A 153 -15.40 -2.18 -12.73
C ILE A 153 -16.11 -2.17 -14.09
N GLY A 154 -16.22 -3.34 -14.73
CA GLY A 154 -17.00 -3.50 -15.95
C GLY A 154 -18.46 -3.07 -15.74
N ARG A 155 -19.12 -2.56 -16.78
CA ARG A 155 -20.53 -2.11 -16.71
C ARG A 155 -21.56 -3.24 -16.58
N ASP A 156 -21.13 -4.47 -16.36
CA ASP A 156 -22.05 -5.60 -16.25
C ASP A 156 -22.91 -5.40 -14.98
N THR A 157 -24.20 -5.25 -15.20
CA THR A 157 -25.21 -5.08 -14.14
C THR A 157 -25.23 -6.31 -13.24
N PHE A 158 -25.09 -6.09 -11.93
CA PHE A 158 -25.24 -7.08 -10.86
C PHE A 158 -26.55 -7.88 -10.96
#